data_AF-A0A7W9KCD3-F1
#
_entry.id   AF-A0A7W9KCD3-F1
#
_cell.length_a   1.000
_cell.length_b   1.000
_cell.length_c   1.000
_cell.angle_alpha   90.00
_cell.angle_beta   90.00
_cell.angle_gamma   90.00
#
_symmetry.space_group_name_H-M   'P 1'
#
loop_
_entity.id
_entity.type
_entity.pdbx_description
1 polymer ?
#
loop_
_entity_poly.entity_id
_entity_poly.type
_entity_poly.pdbx_seq_one_letter_code
_entity_poly.pdbx_strand_id
1 'polypeptide(L)' 'MVTGAVHFRLLPCLGGESRRQVLTGSANTTPDTNSAAVVCPVCPHPAETHDEIGARYCAATAAGKFDRGCVCVTGTSAR' A
#
# COMPACT_ATOMS: atom_id res chain seq x y z
N MET A 1 17.28 -45.65 -18.54
CA MET A 1 18.16 -44.61 -17.98
C MET A 1 18.05 -43.38 -18.88
N VAL A 2 17.11 -42.47 -18.56
CA VAL A 2 16.95 -41.21 -19.30
C VAL A 2 17.29 -40.07 -18.34
N THR A 3 18.49 -39.53 -18.53
CA THR A 3 19.01 -38.37 -17.82
C THR A 3 18.45 -37.13 -18.51
N GLY A 4 17.33 -36.59 -18.03
CA GLY A 4 16.72 -35.38 -18.56
C GLY A 4 17.05 -34.17 -17.69
N ALA A 5 18.03 -33.36 -18.13
CA ALA A 5 18.40 -32.11 -17.47
C ALA A 5 17.23 -31.11 -17.47
N VAL A 6 16.86 -30.60 -16.28
CA VAL A 6 15.89 -29.51 -16.13
C VAL A 6 16.53 -28.21 -16.60
N HIS A 7 16.09 -27.74 -17.76
CA HIS A 7 16.58 -26.52 -18.39
C HIS A 7 15.76 -25.33 -17.89
N PHE A 8 16.34 -24.51 -17.00
CA PHE A 8 15.72 -23.28 -16.55
C PHE A 8 15.92 -22.19 -17.61
N ARG A 9 14.95 -22.06 -18.52
CA ARG A 9 14.92 -20.93 -19.46
C ARG A 9 14.37 -19.68 -18.76
N LEU A 10 15.23 -18.67 -18.61
CA LEU A 10 14.79 -17.28 -18.47
C LEU A 10 14.00 -16.89 -19.73
N LEU A 11 12.69 -16.69 -19.60
CA LEU A 11 11.86 -16.09 -20.66
C LEU A 11 11.09 -14.88 -20.10
N PRO A 12 11.04 -13.74 -20.83
CA PRO A 12 10.68 -12.44 -20.30
C PRO A 12 9.17 -12.10 -20.43
N CYS A 13 8.72 -11.25 -19.51
CA CYS A 13 7.68 -10.23 -19.68
C CYS A 13 6.31 -10.60 -20.28
N LEU A 14 5.69 -11.71 -19.90
CA LEU A 14 4.24 -11.91 -20.12
C LEU A 14 3.49 -12.12 -18.80
N GLY A 15 2.56 -11.20 -18.52
CA GLY A 15 1.30 -11.46 -17.82
C GLY A 15 1.37 -12.30 -16.55
N GLY A 16 1.97 -11.74 -15.50
CA GLY A 16 1.99 -12.38 -14.19
C GLY A 16 0.81 -11.95 -13.33
N GLU A 17 -0.37 -12.54 -13.53
CA GLU A 17 -1.29 -12.85 -12.43
C GLU A 17 -0.64 -13.93 -11.54
N SER A 18 0.51 -13.56 -10.99
CA SER A 18 1.32 -14.40 -10.15
C SER A 18 0.81 -14.16 -8.76
N ARG A 19 -0.01 -15.11 -8.29
CA ARG A 19 -0.49 -15.23 -6.92
C ARG A 19 0.71 -15.23 -5.98
N ARG A 20 1.18 -14.03 -5.63
CA ARG A 20 2.23 -13.82 -4.66
C ARG A 20 1.64 -14.21 -3.32
N GLN A 21 2.09 -15.37 -2.88
CA GLN A 21 2.00 -15.90 -1.55
C GLN A 21 1.87 -14.77 -0.52
N VAL A 22 0.72 -14.71 0.15
CA VAL A 22 0.55 -13.85 1.32
C VAL A 22 1.43 -14.46 2.41
N LEU A 23 2.69 -14.06 2.47
CA LEU A 23 3.40 -14.07 3.74
C LEU A 23 2.72 -13.00 4.58
N THR A 24 1.73 -13.41 5.37
CA THR A 24 1.27 -12.61 6.51
C THR A 24 2.46 -12.48 7.45
N GLY A 25 3.25 -11.44 7.22
CA GLY A 25 4.27 -10.97 8.15
C GLY A 25 3.58 -10.71 9.48
N SER A 26 4.09 -11.43 10.47
CA SER A 26 3.71 -11.43 11.87
C SER A 26 3.23 -10.05 12.35
N ALA A 27 1.98 -9.99 12.81
CA ALA A 27 1.46 -8.86 13.57
C ALA A 27 2.27 -8.72 14.86
N ASN A 28 3.33 -7.91 14.82
CA ASN A 28 3.92 -7.36 16.02
C ASN A 28 4.03 -5.84 15.86
N THR A 29 2.87 -5.20 15.75
CA THR A 29 2.76 -3.76 16.01
C THR A 29 2.34 -3.64 17.47
N THR A 30 3.33 -3.49 18.36
CA THR A 30 3.03 -2.88 19.66
C THR A 30 2.44 -1.50 19.38
N PRO A 31 1.24 -1.15 19.90
CA PRO A 31 0.77 0.22 19.84
C PRO A 31 1.65 1.05 20.78
N ASP A 32 2.80 1.49 20.26
CA ASP A 32 3.63 2.46 20.94
C ASP A 32 2.78 3.72 21.12
N THR A 33 2.55 4.01 22.39
CA THR A 33 1.68 5.06 22.88
C THR A 33 2.38 6.39 22.67
N ASN A 34 2.30 6.91 21.45
CA ASN A 34 2.42 8.33 21.18
C ASN A 34 1.65 8.67 19.89
N SER A 35 0.32 8.55 19.97
CA SER A 35 -0.61 9.06 18.95
C SER A 35 -0.61 10.58 18.94
N ALA A 36 0.54 11.20 18.64
CA ALA A 36 0.53 12.53 18.04
C ALA A 36 -0.24 12.35 16.73
N ALA A 37 -1.47 12.89 16.66
CA ALA A 37 -2.36 12.74 15.51
C ALA A 37 -1.57 13.07 14.24
N VAL A 38 -1.16 12.03 13.51
CA VAL A 38 -0.30 12.18 12.34
C VAL A 38 -1.15 12.85 11.28
N VAL A 39 -0.90 14.13 11.04
CA VAL A 39 -1.56 14.86 9.95
C VAL A 39 -1.16 14.21 8.64
N CYS A 40 -2.13 13.91 7.78
CA CYS A 40 -1.82 13.32 6.49
C CYS A 40 -1.05 14.32 5.62
N PRO A 41 0.05 13.92 4.94
CA PRO A 41 0.77 14.82 4.04
C PRO A 41 -0.02 15.19 2.77
N VAL A 42 -1.20 14.59 2.54
CA VAL A 42 -2.03 14.79 1.33
C VAL A 42 -3.30 15.58 1.62
N CYS A 43 -3.90 15.45 2.80
CA CYS A 43 -5.18 16.04 3.15
C CYS A 43 -5.13 16.74 4.51
N PRO A 44 -5.92 17.82 4.71
CA PRO A 44 -5.84 18.68 5.89
C PRO A 44 -6.52 18.09 7.15
N HIS A 45 -6.63 16.77 7.24
CA HIS A 45 -7.27 16.08 8.37
C HIS A 45 -6.37 14.96 8.91
N PRO A 46 -6.60 14.49 10.15
CA PRO A 46 -5.69 13.53 10.76
C PRO A 46 -5.84 12.15 10.11
N ALA A 47 -4.72 11.44 9.96
CA ALA A 47 -4.65 10.16 9.26
C ALA A 47 -5.45 9.05 9.96
N GLU A 48 -5.75 9.20 11.25
CA GLU A 48 -6.64 8.30 12.01
C GLU A 48 -8.08 8.27 11.46
N THR A 49 -8.48 9.30 10.71
CA THR A 49 -9.80 9.38 10.09
C THR A 49 -9.89 8.62 8.77
N HIS A 50 -8.78 8.04 8.30
CA HIS A 50 -8.75 7.26 7.08
C HIS A 50 -9.38 5.88 7.29
N ASP A 51 -10.33 5.54 6.43
CA ASP A 51 -10.59 4.13 6.12
C ASP A 51 -9.38 3.51 5.40
N GLU A 52 -9.31 2.17 5.35
CA GLU A 52 -8.25 1.43 4.65
C GLU A 52 -8.02 1.96 3.22
N ILE A 53 -9.10 2.27 2.49
CA ILE A 53 -8.99 2.80 1.13
C ILE A 53 -8.37 4.20 1.13
N GLY A 54 -8.79 5.07 2.05
CA GLY A 54 -8.25 6.43 2.20
C GLY A 54 -6.76 6.42 2.53
N ALA A 55 -6.34 5.53 3.42
CA ALA A 55 -4.94 5.38 3.81
C ALA A 55 -4.06 4.96 2.62
N ARG A 56 -4.51 3.96 1.85
CA ARG A 56 -3.78 3.48 0.67
C ARG A 56 -3.72 4.52 -0.44
N TYR A 57 -4.82 5.23 -0.69
CA TYR A 57 -4.88 6.28 -1.71
C TYR A 57 -3.95 7.45 -1.37
N CYS A 58 -3.98 7.93 -0.13
CA CYS A 58 -3.13 9.04 0.30
C CYS A 58 -1.66 8.65 0.29
N ALA A 59 -1.31 7.43 0.72
CA ALA A 59 0.07 6.94 0.63
C ALA A 59 0.58 6.90 -0.81
N ALA A 60 -0.22 6.38 -1.75
CA ALA A 60 0.14 6.36 -3.17
C ALA A 60 0.25 7.78 -3.76
N THR A 61 -0.61 8.69 -3.31
CA THR A 61 -0.61 10.09 -3.75
C THR A 61 0.63 10.84 -3.29
N ALA A 62 1.02 10.67 -2.02
CA ALA A 62 2.25 11.23 -1.48
C ALA A 62 3.50 10.64 -2.16
N ALA A 63 3.55 9.32 -2.33
CA ALA A 63 4.68 8.64 -2.97
C ALA A 63 4.85 9.04 -4.45
N GLY A 64 3.73 9.18 -5.17
CA GLY A 64 3.71 9.61 -6.56
C GLY A 64 3.83 11.12 -6.77
N LYS A 65 3.77 11.92 -5.70
CA LYS A 65 3.70 13.40 -5.75
C LYS A 65 2.62 13.91 -6.71
N PHE A 66 1.45 13.28 -6.69
CA PHE A 66 0.34 13.71 -7.54
C PHE A 66 -0.36 14.93 -6.93
N ASP A 67 -0.61 15.93 -7.77
CA ASP A 67 -1.41 17.12 -7.42
C ASP A 67 -2.89 16.83 -7.69
N ARG A 68 -3.53 16.10 -6.78
CA ARG A 68 -4.95 15.70 -6.89
C ARG A 68 -5.60 15.68 -5.51
N GLY A 69 -6.92 15.91 -5.46
CA GLY A 69 -7.69 15.85 -4.22
C GLY A 69 -7.71 14.46 -3.59
N CYS A 70 -7.97 14.40 -2.27
CA CYS A 70 -8.09 13.15 -1.53
C CYS A 70 -9.49 12.53 -1.67
N VAL A 71 -9.57 11.20 -1.58
CA VAL A 71 -10.82 10.40 -1.59
C VAL A 71 -11.45 10.25 -0.20
N CYS A 72 -10.83 10.80 0.84
CA CYS A 72 -11.26 10.61 2.22
C CYS A 72 -12.67 11.21 2.48
N VAL A 73 -13.49 10.48 3.24
CA VAL A 73 -14.90 10.84 3.51
C VAL A 73 -15.05 11.76 4.73
N THR A 74 -13.99 11.94 5.52
CA THR A 74 -14.10 12.60 6.83
C THR A 74 -14.17 14.12 6.70
N GLY A 75 -15.22 14.65 7.33
CA GLY A 75 -15.72 16.00 7.15
C GLY A 75 -14.78 17.08 7.65
N THR A 76 -13.89 17.51 6.76
CA THR A 76 -13.50 18.92 6.49
C THR A 76 -12.59 18.93 5.26
N SER A 77 -13.01 18.28 4.18
CA SER A 77 -12.43 18.51 2.86
C SER A 77 -13.19 19.67 2.24
N ALA A 78 -12.71 20.90 2.44
CA ALA A 78 -13.16 22.03 1.66
C ALA A 78 -12.77 21.76 0.21
N ARG A 79 -13.78 21.46 -0.59
CA ARG A 79 -13.74 21.19 -2.02
C ARG A 79 -12.97 22.24 -2.81
#